data_AF-A0A0W0ZR46-F1
#
_entry.id   AF-A0A0W0ZR46-F1
#
_cell.length_a   1.000
_cell.length_b   1.000
_cell.length_c   1.000
_cell.angle_alpha   90.00
_cell.angle_beta   90.00
_cell.angle_gamma   90.00
#
_symmetry.space_group_name_H-M   'P 1'
#
loop_
_entity.id
_entity.type
_entity.pdbx_description
1 polymer ?
#
loop_
_entity_poly.entity_id
_entity_poly.type
_entity_poly.pdbx_seq_one_letter_code
_entity_poly.pdbx_strand_id
1 'polypeptide(L)'
;MPEIEFNSQEVRLIDLASRGLFQTVNSQYIKSALTMAKIRPKVIDEAIKKAIISASQVSTEEAERRWNIVVMLCSLKSKTHQPSQKVVDRTLEQAAVAAAKTNNWKFFIAIINLTDPACKPSQAAIDKTLVNAALTATKTNNWDFVIALLSLTTLRRPSQIAVDKAFELATVTTLQTNNWKSVIALASLAAPVLQPTKKAINTSLELALLRMTRYERHGDINSSSKVCEAIKAIISLQPPANAPDKEFVDMALNLLQRRIDKHFIKSAQYGEWEQVLNYFIQDQWGKPSQKAMNCVLTYALTATAGESTQVEVFKALCSFMQPDKRTSGNLLHIAARTGHIDVVQLLCNLDEQNKPSLYFIKNALQIAQYAGNHKIARYLSYEIMHQHHLEHDPLALTKTILTDYCDHHTTMSNLFNTQLKQVKKILAAVKRTDKETEEDVRNKAAMEAVNQLKAMSEVNKELKICIDYIEVHCRKNEDTPSIKAVL
;
A
#
# COMPACT_ATOMS: atom_id res chain seq x y z
N MET A 1 9.85 53.15 -32.76
CA MET A 1 9.81 52.33 -33.99
C MET A 1 8.81 52.99 -34.92
N PRO A 2 9.11 53.20 -36.21
CA PRO A 2 8.17 53.81 -37.14
C PRO A 2 6.90 52.94 -37.26
N GLU A 3 5.73 53.57 -37.17
CA GLU A 3 4.45 52.91 -37.42
C GLU A 3 4.42 52.47 -38.88
N ILE A 4 4.18 51.17 -39.12
CA ILE A 4 4.04 50.66 -40.48
C ILE A 4 2.66 51.08 -40.96
N GLU A 5 2.60 52.04 -41.89
CA GLU A 5 1.33 52.41 -42.51
C GLU A 5 0.83 51.29 -43.42
N PHE A 6 -0.42 50.88 -43.21
CA PHE A 6 -1.15 49.90 -44.01
C PHE A 6 -2.02 50.59 -45.05
N ASN A 7 -2.11 50.03 -46.26
CA ASN A 7 -3.00 50.58 -47.28
C ASN A 7 -4.48 50.31 -46.93
N SER A 8 -5.41 50.97 -47.62
CA SER A 8 -6.84 50.88 -47.31
C SER A 8 -7.42 49.45 -47.40
N GLN A 9 -6.89 48.60 -48.30
CA GLN A 9 -7.31 47.21 -48.43
C GLN A 9 -6.80 46.34 -47.28
N GLU A 10 -5.58 46.59 -46.82
CA GLU A 10 -4.94 45.90 -45.70
C GLU A 10 -5.62 46.26 -44.36
N VAL A 11 -5.91 47.55 -44.13
CA VAL A 11 -6.67 48.02 -42.95
C VAL A 11 -8.05 47.37 -42.92
N ARG A 12 -8.73 47.30 -44.08
CA ARG A 12 -10.03 46.66 -44.20
C ARG A 12 -9.97 45.17 -43.86
N LEU A 13 -8.93 44.44 -44.27
CA LEU A 13 -8.77 43.03 -43.88
C LEU A 13 -8.65 42.88 -42.36
N ILE A 14 -7.85 43.72 -41.71
CA ILE A 14 -7.66 43.70 -40.25
C ILE A 14 -9.00 43.99 -39.52
N ASP A 15 -9.74 45.00 -39.96
CA ASP A 15 -11.07 45.33 -39.40
C ASP A 15 -12.07 44.18 -39.57
N LEU A 16 -12.19 43.63 -40.78
CA LEU A 16 -13.09 42.50 -41.06
C LEU A 16 -12.74 41.26 -40.23
N ALA A 17 -11.45 40.97 -40.04
CA ALA A 17 -10.98 39.89 -39.17
C ALA A 17 -11.35 40.16 -37.70
N SER A 18 -11.15 41.39 -37.22
CA SER A 18 -11.51 41.80 -35.85
C SER A 18 -13.01 41.74 -35.57
N ARG A 19 -13.86 41.88 -36.59
CA ARG A 19 -15.33 41.80 -36.50
C ARG A 19 -15.88 40.38 -36.67
N GLY A 20 -15.04 39.40 -37.01
CA GLY A 20 -15.50 38.02 -37.24
C GLY A 20 -16.29 37.84 -38.55
N LEU A 21 -16.08 38.69 -39.57
CA LEU A 21 -16.78 38.62 -40.86
C LEU A 21 -16.18 37.56 -41.80
N PHE A 22 -16.31 36.29 -41.40
CA PHE A 22 -15.65 35.15 -42.03
C PHE A 22 -15.90 35.03 -43.54
N GLN A 23 -17.16 35.11 -43.97
CA GLN A 23 -17.52 34.96 -45.39
C GLN A 23 -16.90 36.05 -46.27
N THR A 24 -16.85 37.29 -45.78
CA THR A 24 -16.26 38.44 -46.48
C THR A 24 -14.76 38.27 -46.61
N VAL A 25 -14.06 37.90 -45.53
CA VAL A 25 -12.61 37.64 -45.56
C VAL A 25 -12.30 36.50 -46.54
N ASN A 26 -13.04 35.39 -46.47
CA ASN A 26 -12.79 34.24 -47.33
C ASN A 26 -13.03 34.55 -48.82
N SER A 27 -14.16 35.17 -49.16
CA SER A 27 -14.55 35.43 -50.56
C SER A 27 -13.75 36.55 -51.21
N GLN A 28 -13.57 37.70 -50.54
CA GLN A 28 -12.98 38.89 -51.15
C GLN A 28 -11.44 38.88 -51.12
N TYR A 29 -10.86 38.27 -50.10
CA TYR A 29 -9.42 38.25 -49.89
C TYR A 29 -8.86 36.87 -50.21
N ILE A 30 -9.19 35.84 -49.43
CA ILE A 30 -8.49 34.53 -49.49
C ILE A 30 -8.66 33.83 -50.85
N LYS A 31 -9.87 33.82 -51.41
CA LYS A 31 -10.13 33.20 -52.72
C LYS A 31 -9.67 34.03 -53.93
N SER A 32 -9.42 35.33 -53.73
CA SER A 32 -8.98 36.23 -54.81
C SER A 32 -7.46 36.31 -54.85
N ALA A 33 -6.84 35.57 -55.78
CA ALA A 33 -5.39 35.61 -55.98
C ALA A 33 -4.87 37.04 -56.25
N LEU A 34 -5.64 37.84 -56.99
CA LEU A 34 -5.31 39.24 -57.29
C LEU A 34 -5.33 40.12 -56.03
N THR A 35 -6.32 39.92 -55.15
CA THR A 35 -6.40 40.67 -53.88
C THR A 35 -5.28 40.26 -52.95
N MET A 36 -5.02 38.95 -52.81
CA MET A 36 -3.93 38.44 -51.97
C MET A 36 -2.57 38.97 -52.41
N ALA A 37 -2.28 39.04 -53.71
CA ALA A 37 -1.02 39.55 -54.23
C ALA A 37 -0.72 41.02 -53.83
N LYS A 38 -1.75 41.80 -53.45
CA LYS A 38 -1.62 43.19 -52.99
C LYS A 38 -1.44 43.32 -51.47
N ILE A 39 -1.58 42.23 -50.71
CA ILE A 39 -1.53 42.24 -49.25
C ILE A 39 -0.14 41.85 -48.78
N ARG A 40 0.50 42.71 -47.96
CA ARG A 40 1.79 42.35 -47.37
C ARG A 40 1.62 41.23 -46.34
N PRO A 41 2.59 40.30 -46.21
CA PRO A 41 2.50 39.20 -45.23
C PRO A 41 2.29 39.67 -43.79
N LYS A 42 2.88 40.81 -43.41
CA LYS A 42 2.73 41.43 -42.08
C LYS A 42 1.27 41.77 -41.72
N VAL A 43 0.42 41.98 -42.71
CA VAL A 43 -1.01 42.29 -42.50
C VAL A 43 -1.77 41.05 -42.03
N ILE A 44 -1.37 39.87 -42.50
CA ILE A 44 -1.95 38.60 -42.08
C ILE A 44 -1.65 38.37 -40.59
N ASP A 45 -0.41 38.65 -40.19
CA ASP A 45 0.00 38.64 -38.79
C ASP A 45 -0.83 39.58 -37.92
N GLU A 46 -1.04 40.84 -38.35
CA GLU A 46 -1.86 41.80 -37.60
C GLU A 46 -3.35 41.44 -37.59
N ALA A 47 -3.89 40.91 -38.69
CA ALA A 47 -5.26 40.44 -38.77
C ALA A 47 -5.51 39.29 -37.79
N ILE A 48 -4.59 38.32 -37.71
CA ILE A 48 -4.66 37.22 -36.74
C ILE A 48 -4.60 37.76 -35.31
N LYS A 49 -3.63 38.63 -34.99
CA LYS A 49 -3.50 39.22 -33.64
C LYS A 49 -4.76 39.95 -33.23
N LYS A 50 -5.32 40.80 -34.12
CA LYS A 50 -6.52 41.58 -33.82
C LYS A 50 -7.75 40.69 -33.64
N ALA A 51 -7.91 39.66 -34.48
CA ALA A 51 -8.99 38.68 -34.35
C ALA A 51 -8.93 37.94 -33.00
N ILE A 52 -7.74 37.51 -32.55
CA ILE A 52 -7.55 36.84 -31.25
C ILE A 52 -7.89 37.79 -30.09
N ILE A 53 -7.39 39.03 -30.13
CA ILE A 53 -7.68 40.03 -29.08
C ILE A 53 -9.19 40.26 -29.00
N SER A 54 -9.84 40.51 -30.14
CA SER A 54 -11.29 40.73 -30.18
C SER A 54 -12.09 39.50 -29.76
N ALA A 55 -11.63 38.28 -30.06
CA ALA A 55 -12.29 37.05 -29.63
C ALA A 55 -12.36 36.93 -28.10
N SER A 56 -11.41 37.52 -27.37
CA SER A 56 -11.42 37.51 -25.89
C SER A 56 -12.42 38.47 -25.25
N GLN A 57 -13.03 39.37 -26.03
CA GLN A 57 -13.85 40.50 -25.54
C GLN A 57 -15.35 40.35 -25.86
N VAL A 58 -15.75 39.24 -26.46
CA VAL A 58 -17.10 39.05 -27.02
C VAL A 58 -17.75 37.76 -26.53
N SER A 59 -19.00 37.54 -26.92
CA SER A 59 -19.73 36.30 -26.65
C SER A 59 -19.06 35.09 -27.29
N THR A 60 -19.40 33.89 -26.81
CA THR A 60 -18.86 32.61 -27.28
C THR A 60 -19.07 32.38 -28.78
N GLU A 61 -20.25 32.68 -29.30
CA GLU A 61 -20.56 32.53 -30.74
C GLU A 61 -19.74 33.48 -31.61
N GLU A 62 -19.61 34.74 -31.18
CA GLU A 62 -18.83 35.70 -31.93
C GLU A 62 -17.32 35.46 -31.81
N ALA A 63 -16.86 34.92 -30.68
CA ALA A 63 -15.49 34.45 -30.51
C ALA A 63 -15.21 33.29 -31.47
N GLU A 64 -16.17 32.36 -31.64
CA GLU A 64 -16.06 31.25 -32.59
C GLU A 64 -15.85 31.75 -34.02
N ARG A 65 -16.62 32.77 -34.46
CA ARG A 65 -16.46 33.39 -35.78
C ARG A 65 -15.06 33.96 -35.99
N ARG A 66 -14.51 34.63 -34.98
CA ARG A 66 -13.14 35.20 -35.03
C ARG A 66 -12.08 34.12 -35.06
N TRP A 67 -12.23 33.06 -34.27
CA TRP A 67 -11.32 31.92 -34.28
C TRP A 67 -11.36 31.12 -35.60
N ASN A 68 -12.52 31.02 -36.25
CA ASN A 68 -12.62 30.45 -37.60
C ASN A 68 -11.79 31.26 -38.61
N ILE A 69 -11.77 32.60 -38.51
CA ILE A 69 -10.90 33.44 -39.34
C ILE A 69 -9.43 33.17 -39.03
N VAL A 70 -9.07 33.08 -37.75
CA VAL A 70 -7.69 32.79 -37.32
C VAL A 70 -7.20 31.47 -37.93
N VAL A 71 -7.98 30.38 -37.80
CA VAL A 71 -7.64 29.07 -38.38
C VAL A 71 -7.50 29.17 -39.90
N MET A 72 -8.41 29.87 -40.58
CA MET A 72 -8.35 30.07 -42.03
C MET A 72 -7.08 30.80 -42.46
N LEU A 73 -6.71 31.89 -41.78
CA LEU A 73 -5.49 32.65 -42.06
C LEU A 73 -4.22 31.84 -41.75
N CYS A 74 -4.24 31.01 -40.71
CA CYS A 74 -3.14 30.07 -40.43
C CYS A 74 -3.03 28.93 -41.45
N SER A 75 -4.13 28.58 -42.13
CA SER A 75 -4.19 27.50 -43.12
C SER A 75 -3.81 27.91 -44.54
N LEU A 76 -3.30 29.14 -44.74
CA LEU A 76 -2.94 29.67 -46.04
C LEU A 76 -1.82 28.85 -46.69
N LYS A 77 -2.10 28.34 -47.91
CA LYS A 77 -1.17 27.51 -48.67
C LYS A 77 -0.10 28.29 -49.44
N SER A 78 -0.27 29.60 -49.59
CA SER A 78 0.63 30.45 -50.37
C SER A 78 1.93 30.73 -49.60
N LYS A 79 3.08 30.26 -50.10
CA LYS A 79 4.40 30.49 -49.47
C LYS A 79 4.70 31.97 -49.19
N THR A 80 4.22 32.87 -50.05
CA THR A 80 4.43 34.31 -49.92
C THR A 80 3.51 35.01 -48.93
N HIS A 81 2.44 34.35 -48.46
CA HIS A 81 1.39 34.96 -47.64
C HIS A 81 1.10 34.11 -46.39
N GLN A 82 2.09 33.38 -45.89
CA GLN A 82 1.97 32.66 -44.63
C GLN A 82 2.17 33.60 -43.45
N PRO A 83 1.44 33.37 -42.34
CA PRO A 83 1.75 34.06 -41.10
C PRO A 83 3.16 33.73 -40.64
N SER A 84 3.78 34.65 -39.92
CA SER A 84 5.09 34.39 -39.32
C SER A 84 4.99 33.29 -38.25
N GLN A 85 6.06 32.51 -38.09
CA GLN A 85 6.14 31.46 -37.06
C GLN A 85 5.78 31.99 -35.67
N LYS A 86 6.23 33.21 -35.34
CA LYS A 86 5.93 33.88 -34.07
C LYS A 86 4.43 34.09 -33.85
N VAL A 87 3.68 34.42 -34.92
CA VAL A 87 2.23 34.58 -34.84
C VAL A 87 1.52 33.24 -34.71
N VAL A 88 1.93 32.22 -35.47
CA VAL A 88 1.36 30.87 -35.34
C VAL A 88 1.58 30.30 -33.93
N ASP A 89 2.79 30.44 -33.39
CA ASP A 89 3.14 29.99 -32.04
C ASP A 89 2.31 30.71 -30.97
N ARG A 90 2.20 32.04 -31.07
CA ARG A 90 1.35 32.84 -30.17
C ARG A 90 -0.13 32.48 -30.32
N THR A 91 -0.56 32.14 -31.53
CA THR A 91 -1.94 31.75 -31.83
C THR A 91 -2.29 30.43 -31.15
N LEU A 92 -1.38 29.45 -31.18
CA LEU A 92 -1.53 28.18 -30.45
C LEU A 92 -1.66 28.43 -28.94
N GLU A 93 -0.79 29.25 -28.36
CA GLU A 93 -0.84 29.59 -26.93
C GLU A 93 -2.17 30.22 -26.54
N GLN A 94 -2.68 31.17 -27.34
CA GLN A 94 -3.95 31.84 -27.06
C GLN A 94 -5.15 30.91 -27.27
N ALA A 95 -5.08 30.01 -28.25
CA ALA A 95 -6.12 29.00 -28.49
C ALA A 95 -6.22 28.03 -27.31
N ALA A 96 -5.08 27.62 -26.73
CA ALA A 96 -5.04 26.79 -25.54
C ALA A 96 -5.65 27.51 -24.32
N VAL A 97 -5.32 28.79 -24.10
CA VAL A 97 -5.93 29.59 -23.02
C VAL A 97 -7.44 29.74 -23.21
N ALA A 98 -7.91 29.97 -24.44
CA ALA A 98 -9.33 30.06 -24.73
C ALA A 98 -10.05 28.72 -24.53
N ALA A 99 -9.43 27.61 -24.97
CA ALA A 99 -9.94 26.26 -24.76
C ALA A 99 -10.05 25.92 -23.27
N ALA A 100 -9.06 26.29 -22.45
CA ALA A 100 -9.10 26.08 -21.00
C ALA A 100 -10.30 26.77 -20.33
N LYS A 101 -10.69 27.96 -20.82
CA LYS A 101 -11.82 28.72 -20.27
C LYS A 101 -13.18 28.20 -20.73
N THR A 102 -13.27 27.71 -21.96
CA THR A 102 -14.54 27.38 -22.63
C THR A 102 -14.78 25.87 -22.77
N ASN A 103 -13.79 25.05 -22.43
CA ASN A 103 -13.71 23.63 -22.75
C ASN A 103 -13.90 23.30 -24.25
N ASN A 104 -13.67 24.27 -25.14
CA ASN A 104 -13.79 24.09 -26.58
C ASN A 104 -12.40 24.01 -27.25
N TRP A 105 -12.02 22.79 -27.63
CA TRP A 105 -10.69 22.47 -28.15
C TRP A 105 -10.59 22.51 -29.67
N LYS A 106 -11.70 22.75 -30.38
CA LYS A 106 -11.79 22.70 -31.85
C LYS A 106 -10.69 23.54 -32.52
N PHE A 107 -10.46 24.75 -32.03
CA PHE A 107 -9.49 25.67 -32.62
C PHE A 107 -8.04 25.30 -32.31
N PHE A 108 -7.77 24.88 -31.08
CA PHE A 108 -6.47 24.36 -30.70
C PHE A 108 -6.08 23.15 -31.58
N ILE A 109 -7.01 22.20 -31.75
CA ILE A 109 -6.84 21.01 -32.60
C ILE A 109 -6.66 21.42 -34.07
N ALA A 110 -7.38 22.41 -34.57
CA ALA A 110 -7.21 22.89 -35.93
C ALA A 110 -5.82 23.51 -36.17
N ILE A 111 -5.31 24.29 -35.20
CA ILE A 111 -4.00 24.95 -35.30
C ILE A 111 -2.85 23.94 -35.18
N ILE A 112 -2.96 22.94 -34.31
CA ILE A 112 -1.90 21.92 -34.15
C ILE A 112 -1.82 20.98 -35.36
N ASN A 113 -2.94 20.75 -36.05
CA ASN A 113 -3.07 19.85 -37.21
C ASN A 113 -2.95 20.56 -38.57
N LEU A 114 -2.38 21.77 -38.61
CA LEU A 114 -2.10 22.44 -39.90
C LEU A 114 -1.21 21.54 -40.77
N THR A 115 -1.60 21.33 -42.02
CA THR A 115 -0.87 20.49 -42.98
C THR A 115 -0.01 21.33 -43.91
N ASP A 116 1.05 20.74 -44.47
CA ASP A 116 1.86 21.44 -45.47
C ASP A 116 1.00 21.89 -46.67
N PRO A 117 1.26 23.07 -47.25
CA PRO A 117 2.42 23.92 -46.99
C PRO A 117 2.25 24.96 -45.87
N ALA A 118 1.17 24.93 -45.08
CA ALA A 118 0.90 25.94 -44.04
C ALA A 118 2.01 26.00 -42.96
N CYS A 119 2.19 27.18 -42.36
CA CYS A 119 3.14 27.36 -41.26
C CYS A 119 2.61 26.67 -40.00
N LYS A 120 3.29 25.58 -39.59
CA LYS A 120 2.90 24.76 -38.43
C LYS A 120 3.49 25.34 -37.14
N PRO A 121 2.83 25.19 -35.97
CA PRO A 121 3.39 25.65 -34.70
C PRO A 121 4.73 24.99 -34.37
N SER A 122 5.69 25.74 -33.83
CA SER A 122 7.01 25.21 -33.47
C SER A 122 6.91 24.22 -32.30
N GLN A 123 7.88 23.31 -32.17
CA GLN A 123 7.95 22.41 -31.01
C GLN A 123 8.03 23.19 -29.69
N ALA A 124 8.78 24.29 -29.68
CA ALA A 124 8.90 25.18 -28.52
C ALA A 124 7.56 25.77 -28.10
N ALA A 125 6.68 26.10 -29.05
CA ALA A 125 5.34 26.60 -28.75
C ALA A 125 4.43 25.51 -28.15
N ILE A 126 4.52 24.28 -28.65
CA ILE A 126 3.78 23.12 -28.10
C ILE A 126 4.22 22.85 -26.67
N ASP A 127 5.53 22.77 -26.44
CA ASP A 127 6.13 22.54 -25.12
C ASP A 127 5.75 23.65 -24.13
N LYS A 128 5.89 24.91 -24.55
CA LYS A 128 5.50 26.07 -23.73
C LYS A 128 4.01 26.08 -23.43
N THR A 129 3.17 25.66 -24.36
CA THR A 129 1.72 25.55 -24.14
C THR A 129 1.40 24.52 -23.05
N LEU A 130 2.06 23.35 -23.06
CA LEU A 130 1.90 22.34 -22.03
C LEU A 130 2.37 22.83 -20.65
N VAL A 131 3.52 23.50 -20.58
CA VAL A 131 4.02 24.04 -19.31
C VAL A 131 3.09 25.14 -18.77
N ASN A 132 2.59 26.03 -19.63
CA ASN A 132 1.62 27.06 -19.23
C ASN A 132 0.27 26.46 -18.78
N ALA A 133 -0.14 25.35 -19.43
CA ALA A 133 -1.29 24.56 -19.01
C ALA A 133 -1.11 24.05 -17.59
N ALA A 134 0.02 23.41 -17.31
CA ALA A 134 0.36 22.92 -15.97
C ALA A 134 0.42 24.05 -14.94
N LEU A 135 1.04 25.20 -15.27
CA LEU A 135 1.08 26.38 -14.40
C LEU A 135 -0.30 26.99 -14.12
N THR A 136 -1.24 26.85 -15.05
CA THR A 136 -2.63 27.28 -14.84
C THR A 136 -3.38 26.27 -13.98
N ALA A 137 -3.13 24.98 -14.19
CA ALA A 137 -3.66 23.89 -13.39
C ALA A 137 -3.19 23.96 -11.93
N THR A 138 -1.96 24.43 -11.65
CA THR A 138 -1.49 24.62 -10.26
C THR A 138 -2.32 25.65 -9.49
N LYS A 139 -2.83 26.69 -10.19
CA LYS A 139 -3.65 27.76 -9.59
C LYS A 139 -5.12 27.40 -9.48
N THR A 140 -5.63 26.66 -10.46
CA THR A 140 -7.06 26.32 -10.58
C THR A 140 -7.40 24.94 -10.04
N ASN A 141 -6.38 24.11 -9.76
CA ASN A 141 -6.49 22.68 -9.46
C ASN A 141 -7.22 21.88 -10.55
N ASN A 142 -7.36 22.42 -11.76
CA ASN A 142 -7.96 21.74 -12.90
C ASN A 142 -6.87 21.15 -13.81
N TRP A 143 -6.57 19.87 -13.59
CA TRP A 143 -5.56 19.13 -14.36
C TRP A 143 -6.12 18.42 -15.59
N ASP A 144 -7.44 18.40 -15.76
CA ASP A 144 -8.09 17.78 -16.92
C ASP A 144 -7.62 18.45 -18.22
N PHE A 145 -7.37 19.76 -18.16
CA PHE A 145 -6.78 20.54 -19.25
C PHE A 145 -5.40 20.01 -19.70
N VAL A 146 -4.54 19.65 -18.74
CA VAL A 146 -3.19 19.13 -19.02
C VAL A 146 -3.27 17.71 -19.59
N ILE A 147 -4.15 16.88 -19.02
CA ILE A 147 -4.37 15.49 -19.46
C ILE A 147 -4.94 15.46 -20.88
N ALA A 148 -5.93 16.32 -21.17
CA ALA A 148 -6.51 16.46 -22.51
C ALA A 148 -5.42 16.88 -23.52
N LEU A 149 -4.59 17.87 -23.18
CA LEU A 149 -3.52 18.34 -24.05
C LEU A 149 -2.51 17.24 -24.39
N LEU A 150 -2.13 16.41 -23.41
CA LEU A 150 -1.25 15.25 -23.64
C LEU A 150 -1.91 14.21 -24.55
N SER A 151 -3.22 14.00 -24.39
CA SER A 151 -4.00 13.00 -25.15
C SER A 151 -4.26 13.39 -26.61
N LEU A 152 -4.34 14.69 -26.92
CA LEU A 152 -4.69 15.20 -28.25
C LEU A 152 -3.57 15.08 -29.31
N THR A 153 -2.35 14.73 -28.91
CA THR A 153 -1.16 14.86 -29.76
C THR A 153 -0.83 13.62 -30.60
N THR A 154 -1.66 13.32 -31.60
CA THR A 154 -1.41 12.19 -32.51
C THR A 154 -0.41 12.50 -33.62
N LEU A 155 -0.21 13.78 -34.01
CA LEU A 155 0.73 14.20 -35.07
C LEU A 155 1.96 14.99 -34.59
N ARG A 156 1.86 15.79 -33.51
CA ARG A 156 2.99 16.51 -32.89
C ARG A 156 2.90 16.48 -31.38
N ARG A 157 3.73 15.64 -30.76
CA ARG A 157 3.76 15.42 -29.31
C ARG A 157 4.60 16.48 -28.61
N PRO A 158 4.26 16.85 -27.36
CA PRO A 158 5.16 17.64 -26.52
C PRO A 158 6.49 16.90 -26.34
N SER A 159 7.58 17.61 -26.10
CA SER A 159 8.84 16.96 -25.79
C SER A 159 8.79 16.29 -24.42
N GLN A 160 9.66 15.29 -24.22
CA GLN A 160 9.79 14.62 -22.91
C GLN A 160 10.09 15.61 -21.78
N ILE A 161 10.87 16.66 -22.06
CA ILE A 161 11.22 17.71 -21.10
C ILE A 161 9.96 18.47 -20.65
N ALA A 162 9.05 18.78 -21.57
CA ALA A 162 7.80 19.47 -21.25
C ALA A 162 6.85 18.58 -20.44
N VAL A 163 6.77 17.28 -20.76
CA VAL A 163 6.00 16.29 -19.99
C VAL A 163 6.53 16.17 -18.56
N ASP A 164 7.85 16.01 -18.40
CA ASP A 164 8.50 15.92 -17.09
C ASP A 164 8.29 17.20 -16.27
N LYS A 165 8.37 18.38 -16.90
CA LYS A 165 8.13 19.66 -16.21
C LYS A 165 6.67 19.81 -15.77
N ALA A 166 5.72 19.41 -16.60
CA ALA A 166 4.31 19.40 -16.24
C ALA A 166 4.02 18.45 -15.06
N PHE A 167 4.66 17.27 -15.06
CA PHE A 167 4.58 16.30 -13.98
C PHE A 167 5.20 16.83 -12.67
N GLU A 168 6.39 17.45 -12.73
CA GLU A 168 7.04 18.08 -11.58
C GLU A 168 6.14 19.17 -10.96
N LEU A 169 5.50 20.00 -11.78
CA LEU A 169 4.54 21.01 -11.32
C LEU A 169 3.32 20.38 -10.64
N ALA A 170 2.84 19.24 -11.15
CA ALA A 170 1.78 18.48 -10.49
C ALA A 170 2.24 18.05 -9.11
N THR A 171 3.39 17.37 -9.00
CA THR A 171 3.95 16.92 -7.73
C THR A 171 4.11 18.06 -6.72
N VAL A 172 4.68 19.21 -7.12
CA VAL A 172 4.83 20.35 -6.21
C VAL A 172 3.48 20.88 -5.72
N THR A 173 2.48 20.93 -6.61
CA THR A 173 1.11 21.36 -6.26
C THR A 173 0.43 20.38 -5.31
N THR A 174 0.60 19.07 -5.51
CA THR A 174 0.00 18.06 -4.63
C THR A 174 0.61 18.06 -3.24
N LEU A 175 1.90 18.41 -3.10
CA LEU A 175 2.54 18.60 -1.78
C LEU A 175 1.91 19.74 -0.97
N GLN A 176 1.35 20.75 -1.65
CA GLN A 176 0.68 21.90 -1.02
C GLN A 176 -0.81 21.63 -0.76
N THR A 177 -1.50 21.05 -1.74
CA THR A 177 -2.97 20.85 -1.73
C THR A 177 -3.40 19.51 -1.14
N ASN A 178 -2.46 18.57 -0.98
CA ASN A 178 -2.70 17.19 -0.58
C ASN A 178 -3.67 16.42 -1.50
N ASN A 179 -3.75 16.83 -2.78
CA ASN A 179 -4.60 16.21 -3.79
C ASN A 179 -3.75 15.47 -4.83
N TRP A 180 -3.48 14.19 -4.60
CA TRP A 180 -2.59 13.37 -5.44
C TRP A 180 -3.20 12.87 -6.75
N LYS A 181 -4.48 13.15 -7.01
CA LYS A 181 -5.19 12.65 -8.20
C LYS A 181 -4.51 13.03 -9.51
N SER A 182 -3.98 14.24 -9.61
CA SER A 182 -3.31 14.73 -10.82
C SER A 182 -1.99 13.99 -11.10
N VAL A 183 -1.17 13.77 -10.07
CA VAL A 183 0.09 13.01 -10.19
C VAL A 183 -0.19 11.57 -10.62
N ILE A 184 -1.16 10.91 -9.98
CA ILE A 184 -1.55 9.54 -10.34
C ILE A 184 -2.06 9.49 -11.79
N ALA A 185 -2.94 10.41 -12.18
CA ALA A 185 -3.49 10.46 -13.53
C ALA A 185 -2.41 10.68 -14.59
N LEU A 186 -1.46 11.60 -14.35
CA LEU A 186 -0.35 11.88 -15.27
C LEU A 186 0.65 10.72 -15.34
N ALA A 187 0.90 10.02 -14.23
CA ALA A 187 1.77 8.86 -14.21
C ALA A 187 1.14 7.62 -14.88
N SER A 188 -0.19 7.54 -14.89
CA SER A 188 -0.96 6.39 -15.40
C SER A 188 -1.43 6.55 -16.85
N LEU A 189 -0.91 7.54 -17.59
CA LEU A 189 -1.32 7.78 -18.97
C LEU A 189 -0.97 6.59 -19.88
N ALA A 190 -1.95 6.09 -20.62
CA ALA A 190 -1.78 4.98 -21.55
C ALA A 190 -1.05 5.40 -22.83
N ALA A 191 -0.28 4.48 -23.42
CA ALA A 191 0.26 4.64 -24.76
C ALA A 191 -0.89 4.93 -25.76
N PRO A 192 -0.70 5.80 -26.76
CA PRO A 192 0.58 6.30 -27.30
C PRO A 192 1.07 7.63 -26.69
N VAL A 193 0.50 8.09 -25.58
CA VAL A 193 0.87 9.36 -24.94
C VAL A 193 2.28 9.27 -24.33
N LEU A 194 3.07 10.35 -24.44
CA LEU A 194 4.36 10.44 -23.76
C LEU A 194 4.14 10.52 -22.24
N GLN A 195 4.79 9.63 -21.51
CA GLN A 195 4.67 9.54 -20.06
C GLN A 195 5.84 10.24 -19.38
N PRO A 196 5.71 10.65 -18.11
CA PRO A 196 6.85 11.14 -17.34
C PRO A 196 8.01 10.14 -17.35
N THR A 197 9.25 10.63 -17.41
CA THR A 197 10.41 9.75 -17.34
C THR A 197 10.50 9.04 -16.00
N LYS A 198 11.18 7.90 -15.98
CA LYS A 198 11.55 7.19 -14.75
C LYS A 198 12.20 8.12 -13.71
N LYS A 199 13.07 9.04 -14.16
CA LYS A 199 13.72 10.04 -13.29
C LYS A 199 12.68 10.95 -12.63
N ALA A 200 11.74 11.50 -13.40
CA ALA A 200 10.68 12.35 -12.86
C ALA A 200 9.78 11.60 -11.86
N ILE A 201 9.45 10.35 -12.16
CA ILE A 201 8.66 9.48 -11.28
C ILE A 201 9.39 9.19 -9.96
N ASN A 202 10.68 8.83 -10.01
CA ASN A 202 11.49 8.61 -8.82
C ASN A 202 11.58 9.87 -7.94
N THR A 203 11.82 11.05 -8.54
CA THR A 203 11.85 12.32 -7.80
C THR A 203 10.50 12.61 -7.14
N SER A 204 9.38 12.35 -7.83
CA SER A 204 8.06 12.51 -7.23
C SER A 204 7.80 11.54 -6.08
N LEU A 205 8.25 10.28 -6.21
CA LEU A 205 8.15 9.28 -5.17
C LEU A 205 8.97 9.65 -3.93
N GLU A 206 10.20 10.13 -4.12
CA GLU A 206 11.07 10.62 -3.04
C GLU A 206 10.42 11.78 -2.27
N LEU A 207 9.87 12.77 -2.99
CA LEU A 207 9.16 13.90 -2.39
C LEU A 207 7.90 13.46 -1.63
N ALA A 208 7.15 12.48 -2.16
CA ALA A 208 6.00 11.90 -1.49
C ALA A 208 6.41 11.20 -0.18
N LEU A 209 7.47 10.39 -0.19
CA LEU A 209 7.99 9.71 1.00
C LEU A 209 8.45 10.70 2.08
N LEU A 210 9.18 11.75 1.69
CA LEU A 210 9.60 12.81 2.60
C LEU A 210 8.40 13.53 3.23
N ARG A 211 7.37 13.81 2.43
CA ARG A 211 6.15 14.49 2.89
C ARG A 211 5.33 13.61 3.84
N MET A 212 5.16 12.33 3.53
CA MET A 212 4.50 11.35 4.39
C MET A 212 5.18 11.31 5.78
N THR A 213 6.51 11.16 5.79
CA THR A 213 7.31 11.15 7.02
C THR A 213 7.12 12.43 7.83
N ARG A 214 7.04 13.60 7.17
CA ARG A 214 6.77 14.87 7.83
C ARG A 214 5.39 14.89 8.47
N TYR A 215 4.33 14.48 7.77
CA TYR A 215 2.98 14.45 8.33
C TYR A 215 2.90 13.53 9.57
N GLU A 216 3.54 12.37 9.53
CA GLU A 216 3.59 11.46 10.67
C GLU A 216 4.30 12.06 11.89
N ARG A 217 5.41 12.80 11.69
CA ARG A 217 6.10 13.50 12.79
C ARG A 217 5.23 14.57 13.44
N HIS A 218 4.31 15.17 12.70
CA HIS A 218 3.38 16.18 13.21
C HIS A 218 2.05 15.58 13.71
N GLY A 219 1.86 14.27 13.61
CA GLY A 219 0.62 13.60 13.99
C GLY A 219 -0.55 13.79 13.02
N ASP A 220 -0.32 14.31 11.81
CA ASP A 220 -1.35 14.45 10.77
C ASP A 220 -1.55 13.14 10.01
N ILE A 221 -2.26 12.20 10.64
CA ILE A 221 -2.50 10.86 10.12
C ILE A 221 -3.32 10.90 8.82
N ASN A 222 -4.32 11.78 8.74
CA ASN A 222 -5.20 11.91 7.58
C ASN A 222 -4.42 12.33 6.32
N SER A 223 -3.54 13.32 6.45
CA SER A 223 -2.71 13.73 5.32
C SER A 223 -1.68 12.67 4.96
N SER A 224 -1.06 12.02 5.96
CA SER A 224 -0.15 10.90 5.73
C SER A 224 -0.81 9.75 4.97
N SER A 225 -2.07 9.40 5.29
CA SER A 225 -2.83 8.36 4.59
C SER A 225 -3.06 8.69 3.12
N LYS A 226 -3.41 9.94 2.80
CA LYS A 226 -3.59 10.37 1.39
C LYS A 226 -2.30 10.27 0.58
N VAL A 227 -1.16 10.63 1.17
CA VAL A 227 0.16 10.50 0.54
C VAL A 227 0.53 9.02 0.36
N CYS A 228 0.20 8.16 1.32
CA CYS A 228 0.42 6.72 1.24
C CYS A 228 -0.34 6.07 0.08
N GLU A 229 -1.61 6.42 -0.12
CA GLU A 229 -2.37 5.91 -1.27
C GLU A 229 -1.75 6.36 -2.61
N ALA A 230 -1.21 7.58 -2.65
CA ALA A 230 -0.46 8.03 -3.83
C ALA A 230 0.84 7.25 -4.04
N ILE A 231 1.60 6.97 -2.98
CA ILE A 231 2.81 6.15 -3.04
C ILE A 231 2.45 4.75 -3.56
N LYS A 232 1.42 4.10 -3.01
CA LYS A 232 0.93 2.79 -3.46
C LYS A 232 0.55 2.81 -4.94
N ALA A 233 -0.16 3.84 -5.40
CA ALA A 233 -0.52 3.99 -6.80
C ALA A 233 0.72 4.15 -7.71
N ILE A 234 1.70 4.96 -7.30
CA ILE A 234 2.93 5.21 -8.08
C ILE A 234 3.80 3.95 -8.16
N ILE A 235 3.98 3.19 -7.08
CA ILE A 235 4.78 1.94 -7.11
C ILE A 235 4.06 0.81 -7.85
N SER A 236 2.74 0.88 -7.99
CA SER A 236 1.93 -0.14 -8.67
C SER A 236 1.77 0.11 -10.18
N LEU A 237 2.39 1.17 -10.72
CA LEU A 237 2.34 1.49 -12.15
C LEU A 237 2.84 0.30 -12.99
N GLN A 238 2.02 -0.13 -13.94
CA GLN A 238 2.31 -1.23 -14.86
C GLN A 238 2.59 -0.70 -16.27
N PRO A 239 3.34 -1.44 -17.09
CA PRO A 239 3.48 -1.12 -18.51
C PRO A 239 2.11 -0.86 -19.18
N PRO A 240 1.99 0.17 -20.03
CA PRO A 240 3.07 0.92 -20.66
C PRO A 240 3.66 2.03 -19.80
N ALA A 241 3.15 2.29 -18.58
CA ALA A 241 3.68 3.30 -17.66
C ALA A 241 5.16 3.05 -17.29
N ASN A 242 5.97 4.10 -17.25
CA ASN A 242 7.32 4.02 -16.69
C ASN A 242 7.24 3.65 -15.20
N ALA A 243 7.66 2.43 -14.84
CA ALA A 243 7.74 2.03 -13.43
C ALA A 243 8.93 2.71 -12.73
N PRO A 244 8.82 3.03 -11.42
CA PRO A 244 9.95 3.55 -10.64
C PRO A 244 11.14 2.56 -10.59
N ASP A 245 12.30 3.05 -10.21
CA ASP A 245 13.46 2.19 -9.95
C ASP A 245 13.21 1.25 -8.77
N LYS A 246 13.70 0.01 -8.88
CA LYS A 246 13.52 -1.02 -7.85
C LYS A 246 13.97 -0.53 -6.47
N GLU A 247 15.10 0.18 -6.39
CA GLU A 247 15.62 0.74 -5.15
C GLU A 247 14.62 1.69 -4.46
N PHE A 248 13.94 2.55 -5.24
CA PHE A 248 12.93 3.46 -4.71
C PHE A 248 11.64 2.73 -4.33
N VAL A 249 11.26 1.70 -5.09
CA VAL A 249 10.13 0.83 -4.72
C VAL A 249 10.41 0.12 -3.40
N ASP A 250 11.59 -0.49 -3.25
CA ASP A 250 12.00 -1.18 -2.03
C ASP A 250 12.07 -0.22 -0.83
N MET A 251 12.58 1.01 -1.04
CA MET A 251 12.57 2.06 -0.02
C MET A 251 11.14 2.46 0.39
N ALA A 252 10.24 2.64 -0.58
CA ALA A 252 8.85 2.98 -0.34
C ALA A 252 8.13 1.87 0.43
N LEU A 253 8.28 0.61 0.00
CA LEU A 253 7.71 -0.56 0.66
C LEU A 253 8.21 -0.70 2.10
N ASN A 254 9.51 -0.49 2.35
CA ASN A 254 10.07 -0.52 3.70
C ASN A 254 9.47 0.58 4.59
N LEU A 255 9.33 1.81 4.09
CA LEU A 255 8.72 2.90 4.83
C LEU A 255 7.23 2.66 5.12
N LEU A 256 6.48 2.15 4.13
CA LEU A 256 5.09 1.73 4.32
C LEU A 256 4.98 0.64 5.39
N GLN A 257 5.84 -0.38 5.34
CA GLN A 257 5.87 -1.44 6.37
C GLN A 257 6.17 -0.88 7.76
N ARG A 258 7.16 0.03 7.90
CA ARG A 258 7.47 0.67 9.19
C ARG A 258 6.28 1.45 9.74
N ARG A 259 5.51 2.11 8.87
CA ARG A 259 4.29 2.81 9.26
C ARG A 259 3.24 1.82 9.79
N ILE A 260 2.98 0.75 9.05
CA ILE A 260 2.04 -0.32 9.44
C ILE A 260 2.41 -0.86 10.81
N ASP A 261 3.66 -1.29 10.96
CA ASP A 261 4.21 -1.82 12.21
C ASP A 261 4.04 -0.84 13.37
N LYS A 262 4.33 0.45 13.15
CA LYS A 262 4.21 1.49 14.18
C LYS A 262 2.76 1.68 14.63
N HIS A 263 1.81 1.74 13.70
CA HIS A 263 0.39 1.89 14.05
C HIS A 263 -0.15 0.63 14.72
N PHE A 264 0.21 -0.55 14.22
CA PHE A 264 -0.15 -1.85 14.80
C PHE A 264 0.33 -1.96 16.25
N ILE A 265 1.59 -1.63 16.53
CA ILE A 265 2.15 -1.62 17.88
C ILE A 265 1.45 -0.58 18.77
N LYS A 266 1.20 0.63 18.26
CA LYS A 266 0.57 1.70 19.04
C LYS A 266 -0.87 1.37 19.43
N SER A 267 -1.61 0.71 18.53
CA SER A 267 -2.98 0.25 18.80
C SER A 267 -2.98 -0.77 19.95
N ALA A 268 -2.03 -1.72 19.93
CA ALA A 268 -1.86 -2.68 21.02
C ALA A 268 -1.45 -2.01 22.35
N GLN A 269 -0.57 -1.01 22.30
CA GLN A 269 -0.18 -0.24 23.50
C GLN A 269 -1.37 0.47 24.17
N TYR A 270 -2.33 0.93 23.38
CA TYR A 270 -3.55 1.55 23.90
C TYR A 270 -4.68 0.55 24.20
N GLY A 271 -4.45 -0.75 24.00
CA GLY A 271 -5.45 -1.80 24.22
C GLY A 271 -6.58 -1.81 23.18
N GLU A 272 -6.36 -1.23 22.01
CA GLU A 272 -7.32 -1.19 20.90
C GLU A 272 -7.34 -2.52 20.13
N TRP A 273 -7.62 -3.63 20.83
CA TRP A 273 -7.46 -4.99 20.29
C TRP A 273 -8.32 -5.30 19.07
N GLU A 274 -9.51 -4.71 18.97
CA GLU A 274 -10.33 -4.82 17.77
C GLU A 274 -9.62 -4.23 16.54
N GLN A 275 -8.99 -3.06 16.70
CA GLN A 275 -8.19 -2.46 15.63
C GLN A 275 -6.98 -3.33 15.28
N VAL A 276 -6.30 -3.89 16.28
CA VAL A 276 -5.17 -4.81 16.08
C VAL A 276 -5.61 -6.05 15.27
N LEU A 277 -6.72 -6.68 15.62
CA LEU A 277 -7.25 -7.85 14.90
C LEU A 277 -7.71 -7.50 13.48
N ASN A 278 -8.25 -6.29 13.28
CA ASN A 278 -8.67 -5.81 11.97
C ASN A 278 -7.51 -5.72 10.94
N TYR A 279 -6.24 -5.64 11.36
CA TYR A 279 -5.09 -5.75 10.44
C TYR A 279 -4.99 -7.09 9.71
N PHE A 280 -5.56 -8.16 10.27
CA PHE A 280 -5.53 -9.49 9.66
C PHE A 280 -6.82 -9.84 8.91
N ILE A 281 -7.92 -9.16 9.27
CA ILE A 281 -9.24 -9.37 8.67
C ILE A 281 -9.43 -8.45 7.45
N GLN A 282 -8.97 -7.20 7.54
CA GLN A 282 -9.16 -6.19 6.50
C GLN A 282 -7.87 -5.96 5.71
N ASP A 283 -7.91 -6.12 4.38
CA ASP A 283 -6.76 -5.96 3.48
C ASP A 283 -6.34 -4.49 3.23
N GLN A 284 -6.79 -3.56 4.07
CA GLN A 284 -6.61 -2.12 3.84
C GLN A 284 -5.19 -1.62 4.13
N TRP A 285 -4.51 -2.26 5.09
CA TRP A 285 -3.28 -1.72 5.68
C TRP A 285 -2.04 -2.58 5.40
N GLY A 286 -2.17 -3.73 4.74
CA GLY A 286 -1.06 -4.68 4.60
C GLY A 286 -0.72 -5.38 5.92
N LYS A 287 -0.05 -6.54 5.83
CA LYS A 287 0.25 -7.37 7.00
C LYS A 287 1.40 -6.77 7.83
N PRO A 288 1.30 -6.76 9.17
CA PRO A 288 2.40 -6.32 10.02
C PRO A 288 3.60 -7.28 9.92
N SER A 289 4.80 -6.77 10.20
CA SER A 289 6.01 -7.59 10.21
C SER A 289 6.08 -8.51 11.42
N GLN A 290 6.89 -9.57 11.33
CA GLN A 290 7.15 -10.47 12.46
C GLN A 290 7.64 -9.72 13.70
N LYS A 291 8.48 -8.69 13.52
CA LYS A 291 8.99 -7.87 14.63
C LYS A 291 7.85 -7.13 15.33
N ALA A 292 6.93 -6.56 14.55
CA ALA A 292 5.77 -5.87 15.10
C ALA A 292 4.82 -6.85 15.80
N MET A 293 4.58 -8.04 15.22
CA MET A 293 3.81 -9.11 15.85
C MET A 293 4.40 -9.53 17.20
N ASN A 294 5.70 -9.80 17.26
CA ASN A 294 6.39 -10.15 18.50
C ASN A 294 6.20 -9.09 19.61
N CYS A 295 6.26 -7.80 19.23
CA CYS A 295 5.99 -6.70 20.17
C CYS A 295 4.53 -6.69 20.63
N VAL A 296 3.57 -6.85 19.72
CA VAL A 296 2.13 -6.85 20.06
C VAL A 296 1.75 -8.05 20.93
N LEU A 297 2.28 -9.24 20.67
CA LEU A 297 2.09 -10.41 21.54
C LEU A 297 2.61 -10.16 22.96
N THR A 298 3.71 -9.42 23.10
CA THR A 298 4.23 -9.01 24.41
C THR A 298 3.27 -8.05 25.11
N TYR A 299 2.70 -7.07 24.40
CA TYR A 299 1.67 -6.18 24.96
C TYR A 299 0.41 -6.92 25.38
N ALA A 300 -0.09 -7.85 24.55
CA ALA A 300 -1.28 -8.64 24.89
C ALA A 300 -1.08 -9.41 26.21
N LEU A 301 0.10 -9.99 26.42
CA LEU A 301 0.40 -10.76 27.62
C LEU A 301 0.70 -9.91 28.87
N THR A 302 1.10 -8.65 28.70
CA THR A 302 1.51 -7.77 29.83
C THR A 302 0.48 -6.71 30.19
N ALA A 303 -0.57 -6.56 29.39
CA ALA A 303 -1.63 -5.59 29.65
C ALA A 303 -2.42 -5.96 30.91
N THR A 304 -2.77 -4.94 31.70
CA THR A 304 -3.45 -5.09 33.01
C THR A 304 -4.98 -5.23 32.89
N ALA A 305 -5.54 -5.20 31.69
CA ALA A 305 -6.98 -5.37 31.47
C ALA A 305 -7.38 -6.85 31.61
N GLY A 306 -8.60 -7.10 32.10
CA GLY A 306 -9.13 -8.40 32.54
C GLY A 306 -8.46 -9.65 31.92
N GLU A 307 -7.88 -10.48 32.79
CA GLU A 307 -6.97 -11.59 32.45
C GLU A 307 -7.53 -12.54 31.37
N SER A 308 -8.85 -12.80 31.36
CA SER A 308 -9.48 -13.71 30.40
C SER A 308 -9.49 -13.17 28.97
N THR A 309 -9.77 -11.87 28.79
CA THR A 309 -9.90 -11.28 27.45
C THR A 309 -8.55 -11.19 26.75
N GLN A 310 -7.48 -10.91 27.51
CA GLN A 310 -6.12 -10.78 26.96
C GLN A 310 -5.53 -12.12 26.50
N VAL A 311 -5.82 -13.20 27.22
CA VAL A 311 -5.40 -14.55 26.82
C VAL A 311 -6.07 -14.94 25.50
N GLU A 312 -7.35 -14.62 25.30
CA GLU A 312 -8.05 -14.91 24.04
C GLU A 312 -7.52 -14.05 22.88
N VAL A 313 -7.22 -12.77 23.12
CA VAL A 313 -6.56 -11.91 22.12
C VAL A 313 -5.18 -12.47 21.76
N PHE A 314 -4.39 -12.91 22.74
CA PHE A 314 -3.09 -13.53 22.50
C PHE A 314 -3.20 -14.80 21.65
N LYS A 315 -4.14 -15.70 21.98
CA LYS A 315 -4.43 -16.92 21.22
C LYS A 315 -4.83 -16.59 19.78
N ALA A 316 -5.72 -15.62 19.59
CA ALA A 316 -6.15 -15.16 18.28
C ALA A 316 -4.97 -14.60 17.46
N LEU A 317 -4.14 -13.74 18.04
CA LEU A 317 -2.95 -13.18 17.36
C LEU A 317 -1.95 -14.28 16.97
N CYS A 318 -1.66 -15.22 17.86
CA CYS A 318 -0.80 -16.37 17.57
C CYS A 318 -1.35 -17.24 16.43
N SER A 319 -2.68 -17.35 16.29
CA SER A 319 -3.30 -18.08 15.18
C SER A 319 -3.09 -17.40 13.81
N PHE A 320 -2.95 -16.06 13.79
CA PHE A 320 -2.60 -15.32 12.58
C PHE A 320 -1.11 -15.36 12.27
N MET A 321 -0.26 -15.22 13.29
CA MET A 321 1.20 -15.25 13.15
C MET A 321 1.86 -15.62 14.48
N GLN A 322 2.51 -16.78 14.51
CA GLN A 322 3.24 -17.25 15.68
C GLN A 322 4.46 -16.35 15.99
N PRO A 323 4.85 -16.18 17.27
CA PRO A 323 6.07 -15.47 17.63
C PRO A 323 7.31 -16.21 17.12
N ASP A 324 8.40 -15.50 16.82
CA ASP A 324 9.67 -16.17 16.54
C ASP A 324 10.22 -16.91 17.78
N LYS A 325 11.17 -17.85 17.56
CA LYS A 325 11.75 -18.70 18.62
C LYS A 325 12.30 -17.95 19.83
N ARG A 326 12.89 -16.78 19.61
CA ARG A 326 13.45 -15.98 20.71
C ARG A 326 12.33 -15.32 21.50
N THR A 327 11.34 -14.80 20.78
CA THR A 327 10.18 -14.13 21.35
C THR A 327 9.30 -15.11 22.10
N SER A 328 9.04 -16.31 21.56
CA SER A 328 8.28 -17.36 22.24
C SER A 328 8.91 -17.75 23.58
N GLY A 329 10.24 -17.87 23.62
CA GLY A 329 10.99 -18.11 24.86
C GLY A 329 10.85 -16.99 25.89
N ASN A 330 10.88 -15.73 25.46
CA ASN A 330 10.66 -14.58 26.36
C ASN A 330 9.21 -14.51 26.85
N LEU A 331 8.23 -14.73 25.96
CA LEU A 331 6.80 -14.77 26.30
C LEU A 331 6.52 -15.90 27.30
N LEU A 332 7.21 -17.04 27.16
CA LEU A 332 7.11 -18.16 28.10
C LEU A 332 7.53 -17.75 29.51
N HIS A 333 8.60 -16.95 29.65
CA HIS A 333 9.02 -16.41 30.96
C HIS A 333 7.97 -15.47 31.57
N ILE A 334 7.33 -14.65 30.75
CA ILE A 334 6.27 -13.74 31.21
C ILE A 334 5.06 -14.55 31.66
N ALA A 335 4.57 -15.49 30.84
CA ALA A 335 3.43 -16.34 31.16
C ALA A 335 3.67 -17.19 32.41
N ALA A 336 4.88 -17.73 32.56
CA ALA A 336 5.28 -18.52 33.73
C ALA A 336 5.31 -17.69 35.02
N ARG A 337 5.69 -16.41 34.95
CA ARG A 337 5.69 -15.48 36.09
C ARG A 337 4.27 -15.06 36.48
N THR A 338 3.44 -14.79 35.49
CA THR A 338 2.09 -14.23 35.66
C THR A 338 1.01 -15.27 35.93
N GLY A 339 1.29 -16.56 35.69
CA GLY A 339 0.34 -17.63 35.99
C GLY A 339 -0.56 -18.03 34.82
N HIS A 340 -0.27 -17.58 33.60
CA HIS A 340 -1.07 -17.87 32.41
C HIS A 340 -0.75 -19.26 31.81
N ILE A 341 -1.27 -20.33 32.41
CA ILE A 341 -1.04 -21.72 31.99
C ILE A 341 -1.44 -21.98 30.52
N ASP A 342 -2.56 -21.42 30.05
CA ASP A 342 -3.02 -21.61 28.66
C ASP A 342 -2.00 -21.07 27.65
N VAL A 343 -1.38 -19.92 27.96
CA VAL A 343 -0.35 -19.32 27.12
C VAL A 343 0.93 -20.16 27.16
N VAL A 344 1.31 -20.68 28.32
CA VAL A 344 2.44 -21.62 28.44
C VAL A 344 2.22 -22.86 27.56
N GLN A 345 1.04 -23.46 27.63
CA GLN A 345 0.66 -24.62 26.83
C GLN A 345 0.71 -24.30 25.33
N LEU A 346 0.13 -23.17 24.92
CA LEU A 346 0.17 -22.72 23.53
C LEU A 346 1.62 -22.52 23.05
N LEU A 347 2.46 -21.85 23.84
CA LEU A 347 3.85 -21.56 23.46
C LEU A 347 4.71 -22.82 23.33
N CYS A 348 4.50 -23.83 24.19
CA CYS A 348 5.19 -25.12 24.11
C CYS A 348 4.74 -25.95 22.90
N ASN A 349 3.54 -25.71 22.38
CA ASN A 349 2.94 -26.41 21.24
C ASN A 349 2.97 -25.61 19.93
N LEU A 350 3.83 -24.59 19.83
CA LEU A 350 4.08 -23.88 18.55
C LEU A 350 4.79 -24.78 17.55
N ASP A 351 4.84 -24.35 16.29
CA ASP A 351 5.57 -25.03 15.23
C ASP A 351 7.05 -25.18 15.59
N GLU A 352 7.72 -26.23 15.10
CA GLU A 352 9.12 -26.56 15.41
C GLU A 352 10.10 -25.38 15.26
N GLN A 353 9.84 -24.49 14.30
CA GLN A 353 10.69 -23.31 14.05
C GLN A 353 10.48 -22.19 15.07
N ASN A 354 9.32 -22.16 15.74
CA ASN A 354 8.85 -21.11 16.63
C ASN A 354 8.84 -21.54 18.10
N LYS A 355 8.81 -22.84 18.39
CA LYS A 355 8.75 -23.37 19.75
C LYS A 355 9.98 -22.96 20.59
N PRO A 356 9.78 -22.65 21.89
CA PRO A 356 10.88 -22.33 22.81
C PRO A 356 11.89 -23.48 22.88
N SER A 357 13.18 -23.13 23.03
CA SER A 357 14.20 -24.15 23.31
C SER A 357 14.15 -24.63 24.75
N LEU A 358 14.73 -25.81 25.01
CA LEU A 358 14.91 -26.37 26.34
C LEU A 358 15.53 -25.39 27.35
N TYR A 359 16.44 -24.52 26.89
CA TYR A 359 17.01 -23.46 27.72
C TYR A 359 15.93 -22.50 28.25
N PHE A 360 15.04 -22.02 27.38
CA PHE A 360 13.95 -21.14 27.78
C PHE A 360 12.97 -21.83 28.73
N ILE A 361 12.67 -23.11 28.50
CA ILE A 361 11.76 -23.90 29.33
C ILE A 361 12.31 -24.12 30.73
N LYS A 362 13.60 -24.46 30.88
CA LYS A 362 14.26 -24.57 32.20
C LYS A 362 14.22 -23.27 32.98
N ASN A 363 14.47 -22.14 32.31
CA ASN A 363 14.37 -20.83 32.95
C ASN A 363 12.92 -20.50 33.33
N ALA A 364 11.95 -20.82 32.46
CA ALA A 364 10.53 -20.64 32.75
C ALA A 364 10.08 -21.45 33.98
N LEU A 365 10.59 -22.69 34.12
CA LEU A 365 10.34 -23.54 35.28
C LEU A 365 10.80 -22.87 36.58
N GLN A 366 12.04 -22.38 36.61
CA GLN A 366 12.56 -21.66 37.78
C GLN A 366 11.71 -20.44 38.10
N ILE A 367 11.34 -19.66 37.09
CA ILE A 367 10.48 -18.48 37.26
C ILE A 367 9.11 -18.86 37.84
N ALA A 368 8.47 -19.92 37.32
CA ALA A 368 7.18 -20.40 37.83
C ALA A 368 7.28 -20.87 39.28
N GLN A 369 8.37 -21.55 39.66
CA GLN A 369 8.63 -21.98 41.03
C GLN A 369 8.77 -20.78 41.97
N TYR A 370 9.58 -19.78 41.60
CA TYR A 370 9.75 -18.55 42.40
C TYR A 370 8.46 -17.73 42.52
N ALA A 371 7.62 -17.72 41.48
CA ALA A 371 6.34 -17.03 41.47
C ALA A 371 5.21 -17.80 42.20
N GLY A 372 5.45 -19.04 42.65
CA GLY A 372 4.43 -19.88 43.27
C GLY A 372 3.41 -20.48 42.29
N ASN A 373 3.69 -20.42 40.98
CA ASN A 373 2.82 -20.95 39.93
C ASN A 373 3.02 -22.47 39.75
N HIS A 374 2.68 -23.24 40.79
CA HIS A 374 2.96 -24.68 40.87
C HIS A 374 2.39 -25.49 39.69
N LYS A 375 1.21 -25.14 39.17
CA LYS A 375 0.61 -25.79 37.99
C LYS A 375 1.49 -25.66 36.75
N ILE A 376 2.04 -24.46 36.53
CA ILE A 376 2.96 -24.19 35.41
C ILE A 376 4.30 -24.88 35.64
N ALA A 377 4.84 -24.82 36.85
CA ALA A 377 6.09 -25.52 37.16
C ALA A 377 5.99 -27.03 36.89
N ARG A 378 4.86 -27.66 37.25
CA ARG A 378 4.60 -29.07 36.96
C ARG A 378 4.55 -29.32 35.44
N TYR A 379 3.77 -28.52 34.72
CA TYR A 379 3.66 -28.62 33.26
C TYR A 379 5.03 -28.50 32.57
N LEU A 380 5.84 -27.50 32.94
CA LEU A 380 7.17 -27.28 32.36
C LEU A 380 8.16 -28.39 32.73
N SER A 381 8.02 -29.03 33.89
CA SER A 381 8.81 -30.21 34.24
C SER A 381 8.54 -31.38 33.30
N TYR A 382 7.27 -31.59 32.94
CA TYR A 382 6.89 -32.60 31.94
C TYR A 382 7.37 -32.23 30.55
N GLU A 383 7.31 -30.94 30.18
CA GLU A 383 7.87 -30.45 28.91
C GLU A 383 9.38 -30.65 28.82
N ILE A 384 10.12 -30.49 29.93
CA ILE A 384 11.55 -30.79 29.99
C ILE A 384 11.80 -32.28 29.73
N MET A 385 11.00 -33.18 30.30
CA MET A 385 11.11 -34.62 30.06
C MET A 385 10.83 -34.94 28.58
N HIS A 386 9.73 -34.41 28.05
CA HIS A 386 9.36 -34.56 26.64
C HIS A 386 10.48 -34.11 25.69
N GLN A 387 11.08 -32.94 25.91
CA GLN A 387 12.13 -32.42 25.03
C GLN A 387 13.51 -33.03 25.26
N HIS A 388 13.86 -33.43 26.49
CA HIS A 388 15.16 -34.07 26.77
C HIS A 388 15.28 -35.46 26.18
N HIS A 389 14.18 -36.21 26.16
CA HIS A 389 14.22 -37.59 25.71
C HIS A 389 14.10 -37.74 24.19
N LEU A 390 13.79 -36.65 23.45
CA LEU A 390 13.50 -36.70 22.00
C LEU A 390 12.45 -37.78 21.64
N GLU A 391 11.69 -38.23 22.65
CA GLU A 391 10.74 -39.32 22.54
C GLU A 391 9.49 -38.75 21.90
N HIS A 392 9.43 -38.81 20.57
CA HIS A 392 8.17 -38.75 19.83
C HIS A 392 7.24 -39.93 20.16
N ASP A 393 7.71 -40.89 20.98
CA ASP A 393 6.93 -42.03 21.44
C ASP A 393 6.08 -41.66 22.69
N PRO A 394 4.75 -41.61 22.54
CA PRO A 394 3.86 -41.28 23.64
C PRO A 394 3.91 -42.28 24.81
N LEU A 395 4.26 -43.55 24.57
CA LEU A 395 4.33 -44.57 25.63
C LEU A 395 5.52 -44.32 26.55
N ALA A 396 6.69 -44.01 26.00
CA ALA A 396 7.88 -43.70 26.77
C ALA A 396 7.72 -42.41 27.58
N LEU A 397 7.10 -41.38 26.99
CA LEU A 397 6.71 -40.15 27.70
C LEU A 397 5.76 -40.45 28.86
N THR A 398 4.70 -41.24 28.61
CA THR A 398 3.74 -41.68 29.64
C THR A 398 4.45 -42.39 30.79
N LYS A 399 5.34 -43.34 30.47
CA LYS A 399 6.13 -44.08 31.46
C LYS A 399 6.98 -43.15 32.32
N THR A 400 7.66 -42.19 31.70
CA THR A 400 8.56 -41.25 32.38
C THR A 400 7.79 -40.34 33.33
N ILE A 401 6.70 -39.73 32.87
CA ILE A 401 5.86 -38.85 33.67
C ILE A 401 5.22 -39.60 34.85
N LEU A 402 4.69 -40.81 34.62
CA LEU A 402 4.08 -41.61 35.69
C LEU A 402 5.11 -42.11 36.71
N THR A 403 6.35 -42.38 36.28
CA THR A 403 7.45 -42.71 37.19
C THR A 403 7.78 -41.52 38.07
N ASP A 404 7.97 -40.33 37.48
CA ASP A 404 8.22 -39.08 38.20
C ASP A 404 7.10 -38.76 39.21
N TYR A 405 5.84 -38.91 38.80
CA TYR A 405 4.68 -38.74 39.69
C TYR A 405 4.76 -39.71 40.88
N CYS A 406 5.02 -40.99 40.63
CA CYS A 406 5.09 -41.99 41.70
C CYS A 406 6.21 -41.69 42.70
N ASP A 407 7.37 -41.24 42.23
CA ASP A 407 8.55 -41.02 43.05
C ASP A 407 8.36 -39.81 43.98
N HIS A 408 7.79 -38.71 43.48
CA HIS A 408 7.56 -37.49 44.25
C HIS A 408 6.36 -37.53 45.20
N HIS A 409 5.45 -38.51 45.04
CA HIS A 409 4.27 -38.67 45.92
C HIS A 409 4.41 -39.79 46.96
N THR A 410 5.61 -40.34 47.14
CA THR A 410 5.89 -41.40 48.14
C THR A 410 5.73 -40.94 49.60
N THR A 411 5.69 -39.63 49.86
CA THR A 411 5.77 -39.05 51.22
C THR A 411 4.45 -38.51 51.77
N MET A 412 3.33 -38.62 51.05
CA MET A 412 2.04 -38.03 51.48
C MET A 412 1.07 -39.03 52.13
N SER A 413 0.17 -38.49 52.95
CA SER A 413 -0.77 -39.12 53.90
C SER A 413 -1.58 -40.32 53.36
N ASN A 414 -2.02 -41.19 54.29
CA ASN A 414 -2.72 -42.48 54.05
C ASN A 414 -3.90 -42.43 53.05
N LEU A 415 -4.54 -41.27 52.86
CA LEU A 415 -5.62 -41.04 51.90
C LEU A 415 -5.17 -41.11 50.43
N PHE A 416 -3.95 -40.66 50.12
CA PHE A 416 -3.39 -40.69 48.77
C PHE A 416 -2.81 -42.06 48.38
N ASN A 417 -2.74 -42.98 49.35
CA ASN A 417 -2.15 -44.31 49.15
C ASN A 417 -2.99 -45.15 48.16
N THR A 418 -4.32 -45.00 48.14
CA THR A 418 -5.20 -45.72 47.21
C THR A 418 -5.02 -45.25 45.77
N GLN A 419 -4.98 -43.93 45.53
CA GLN A 419 -4.70 -43.34 44.21
C GLN A 419 -3.30 -43.73 43.72
N LEU A 420 -2.28 -43.60 44.58
CA LEU A 420 -0.89 -43.94 44.23
C LEU A 420 -0.76 -45.43 43.87
N LYS A 421 -1.46 -46.33 44.57
CA LYS A 421 -1.51 -47.76 44.21
C LYS A 421 -2.10 -48.00 42.82
N GLN A 422 -3.17 -47.28 42.46
CA GLN A 422 -3.78 -47.37 41.13
C GLN A 422 -2.81 -46.85 40.05
N VAL A 423 -2.18 -45.70 40.27
CA VAL A 423 -1.18 -45.15 39.33
C VAL A 423 0.02 -46.11 39.17
N LYS A 424 0.52 -46.72 40.25
CA LYS A 424 1.58 -47.74 40.20
C LYS A 424 1.17 -48.98 39.40
N LYS A 425 -0.10 -49.40 39.49
CA LYS A 425 -0.64 -50.52 38.70
C LYS A 425 -0.65 -50.18 37.20
N ILE A 426 -1.07 -48.96 36.85
CA ILE A 426 -1.07 -48.46 35.47
C ILE A 426 0.37 -48.36 34.95
N LEU A 427 1.29 -47.78 35.73
CA LEU A 427 2.71 -47.71 35.39
C LEU A 427 3.33 -49.10 35.17
N ALA A 428 2.97 -50.11 35.95
CA ALA A 428 3.43 -51.48 35.75
C ALA A 428 2.88 -52.13 34.46
N ALA A 429 1.70 -51.72 33.99
CA ALA A 429 1.18 -52.13 32.68
C ALA A 429 1.93 -51.42 31.53
N VAL A 430 2.16 -50.11 31.66
CA VAL A 430 2.96 -49.32 30.72
C VAL A 430 4.38 -49.90 30.59
N LYS A 431 5.07 -50.19 31.71
CA LYS A 431 6.41 -50.80 31.72
C LYS A 431 6.48 -52.19 31.08
N ARG A 432 5.40 -52.98 31.10
CA ARG A 432 5.33 -54.28 30.43
C ARG A 432 5.25 -54.11 28.91
N THR A 433 4.47 -53.13 28.47
CA THR A 433 4.22 -52.84 27.05
C THR A 433 5.37 -52.06 26.39
N ASP A 434 6.24 -51.45 27.19
CA ASP A 434 7.43 -50.73 26.72
C ASP A 434 8.45 -51.62 25.96
N LYS A 435 8.33 -52.95 26.06
CA LYS A 435 9.13 -53.91 25.29
C LYS A 435 8.63 -54.10 23.85
N GLU A 436 7.42 -53.66 23.54
CA GLU A 436 6.84 -53.75 22.21
C GLU A 436 7.51 -52.76 21.25
N THR A 437 7.77 -53.18 20.02
CA THR A 437 8.41 -52.33 18.99
C THR A 437 7.40 -51.70 18.04
N GLU A 438 6.17 -52.19 18.00
CA GLU A 438 5.12 -51.71 17.10
C GLU A 438 4.51 -50.40 17.61
N GLU A 439 4.64 -49.34 16.81
CA GLU A 439 4.25 -47.97 17.20
C GLU A 439 2.75 -47.87 17.55
N ASP A 440 1.88 -48.54 16.79
CA ASP A 440 0.43 -48.52 17.01
C ASP A 440 0.04 -49.18 18.34
N VAL A 441 0.70 -50.27 18.69
CA VAL A 441 0.50 -50.95 19.98
C VAL A 441 0.96 -50.05 21.13
N ARG A 442 2.10 -49.37 20.97
CA ARG A 442 2.63 -48.42 21.96
C ARG A 442 1.70 -47.22 22.16
N ASN A 443 1.24 -46.60 21.07
CA ASN A 443 0.30 -45.48 21.10
C ASN A 443 -1.03 -45.87 21.76
N LYS A 444 -1.57 -47.04 21.39
CA LYS A 444 -2.80 -47.57 22.00
C LYS A 444 -2.62 -47.82 23.50
N ALA A 445 -1.48 -48.34 23.93
CA ALA A 445 -1.19 -48.57 25.33
C ALA A 445 -1.04 -47.27 26.12
N ALA A 446 -0.48 -46.21 25.52
CA ALA A 446 -0.42 -44.89 26.12
C ALA A 446 -1.83 -44.29 26.31
N MET A 447 -2.67 -44.36 25.27
CA MET A 447 -4.07 -43.91 25.34
C MET A 447 -4.91 -44.71 26.34
N GLU A 448 -4.71 -46.02 26.42
CA GLU A 448 -5.38 -46.87 27.41
C GLU A 448 -4.97 -46.50 28.84
N ALA A 449 -3.69 -46.18 29.07
CA ALA A 449 -3.23 -45.67 30.36
C ALA A 449 -3.92 -44.35 30.72
N VAL A 450 -4.05 -43.40 29.77
CA VAL A 450 -4.79 -42.15 29.97
C VAL A 450 -6.26 -42.42 30.34
N ASN A 451 -6.94 -43.32 29.62
CA ASN A 451 -8.34 -43.67 29.91
C ASN A 451 -8.51 -44.28 31.30
N GLN A 452 -7.60 -45.17 31.70
CA GLN A 452 -7.62 -45.77 33.05
C GLN A 452 -7.37 -44.73 34.15
N LEU A 453 -6.47 -43.76 33.91
CA LEU A 453 -6.24 -42.66 34.85
C LEU A 453 -7.46 -41.74 34.99
N LYS A 454 -8.17 -41.48 33.88
CA LYS A 454 -9.41 -40.68 33.89
C LYS A 454 -10.58 -41.35 34.58
N ALA A 455 -10.66 -42.68 34.52
CA ALA A 455 -11.70 -43.47 35.16
C ALA A 455 -11.58 -43.53 36.70
N MET A 456 -10.51 -42.98 37.28
CA MET A 456 -10.32 -42.92 38.73
C MET A 456 -11.34 -41.95 39.36
N SER A 457 -12.09 -42.42 40.37
CA SER A 457 -13.23 -41.70 40.97
C SER A 457 -12.85 -40.42 41.74
N GLU A 458 -11.57 -40.23 42.06
CA GLU A 458 -11.03 -39.05 42.72
C GLU A 458 -9.65 -38.72 42.14
N VAL A 459 -9.60 -37.96 41.05
CA VAL A 459 -8.33 -37.48 40.50
C VAL A 459 -7.93 -36.21 41.25
N ASN A 460 -6.86 -36.27 42.03
CA ASN A 460 -6.33 -35.06 42.68
C ASN A 460 -5.81 -34.05 41.63
N LYS A 461 -5.64 -32.78 42.02
CA LYS A 461 -5.27 -31.71 41.08
C LYS A 461 -3.92 -31.95 40.38
N GLU A 462 -2.97 -32.62 41.03
CA GLU A 462 -1.64 -32.89 40.49
C GLU A 462 -1.65 -34.01 39.46
N LEU A 463 -2.38 -35.10 39.76
CA LEU A 463 -2.61 -36.20 38.84
C LEU A 463 -3.40 -35.72 37.62
N LYS A 464 -4.33 -34.79 37.80
CA LYS A 464 -5.07 -34.20 36.68
C LYS A 464 -4.13 -33.50 35.69
N ILE A 465 -3.16 -32.71 36.16
CA ILE A 465 -2.18 -32.03 35.29
C ILE A 465 -1.35 -33.06 34.51
N CYS A 466 -0.95 -34.16 35.17
CA CYS A 466 -0.24 -35.27 34.54
C CYS A 466 -1.09 -35.93 33.44
N ILE A 467 -2.35 -36.24 33.73
CA ILE A 467 -3.30 -36.82 32.75
C ILE A 467 -3.51 -35.86 31.57
N ASP A 468 -3.81 -34.60 31.84
CA ASP A 468 -4.06 -33.58 30.81
C ASP A 468 -2.82 -33.43 29.90
N TYR A 469 -1.61 -33.44 30.45
CA TYR A 469 -0.37 -33.38 29.68
C TYR A 469 -0.18 -34.63 28.80
N ILE A 470 -0.26 -35.82 29.39
CA ILE A 470 -0.07 -37.09 28.65
C ILE A 470 -1.10 -37.19 27.54
N GLU A 471 -2.36 -36.86 27.80
CA GLU A 471 -3.43 -36.91 26.80
C GLU A 471 -3.13 -36.03 25.59
N VAL A 472 -2.72 -34.78 25.81
CA VAL A 472 -2.41 -33.84 24.72
C VAL A 472 -1.30 -34.38 23.82
N HIS A 473 -0.30 -35.06 24.38
CA HIS A 473 0.82 -35.63 23.63
C HIS A 473 0.56 -37.06 23.09
N CYS A 474 -0.49 -37.75 23.56
CA CYS A 474 -0.89 -39.08 23.06
C CYS A 474 -1.90 -39.03 21.91
N ARG A 475 -2.69 -37.95 21.80
CA ARG A 475 -3.54 -37.72 20.64
C ARG A 475 -2.65 -37.35 19.45
N LYS A 476 -2.32 -38.35 18.61
CA LYS A 476 -1.80 -38.07 17.26
C LYS A 476 -2.74 -37.07 16.57
N ASN A 477 -2.19 -36.25 15.67
CA ASN A 477 -2.87 -35.22 14.86
C ASN A 477 -3.99 -35.76 13.94
N GLU A 478 -4.91 -36.56 14.44
CA GLU A 478 -6.21 -36.82 13.85
C GLU A 478 -7.10 -35.64 14.26
N ASP A 479 -7.39 -34.77 13.29
CA ASP A 479 -8.33 -33.66 13.38
C ASP A 479 -7.90 -32.43 14.22
N THR A 480 -6.97 -31.64 13.70
CA THR A 480 -7.10 -30.18 13.85
C THR A 480 -7.91 -29.63 12.67
N PRO A 481 -9.24 -29.42 12.79
CA PRO A 481 -9.93 -28.61 11.81
C PRO A 481 -9.30 -27.22 11.84
N SER A 482 -8.76 -26.80 10.69
CA SER A 482 -8.21 -25.46 10.52
C SER A 482 -9.24 -24.43 10.99
N ILE A 483 -8.90 -23.66 12.02
CA ILE A 483 -9.74 -22.59 12.63
C ILE A 483 -10.07 -21.46 11.62
N LYS A 484 -9.68 -21.60 10.35
CA LYS A 484 -10.09 -20.71 9.24
C LYS A 484 -11.59 -20.72 8.94
N ALA A 485 -12.40 -21.56 9.58
CA ALA A 485 -13.83 -21.69 9.27
C ALA A 485 -14.78 -20.89 10.19
N VAL A 486 -14.30 -20.28 11.27
CA VAL A 486 -15.17 -19.53 12.20
C VAL A 486 -14.45 -18.27 12.69
N LEU A 487 -14.32 -17.28 11.83
CA LEU A 487 -14.15 -15.83 12.05
C LEU A 487 -14.16 -15.17 10.66
#